data_AF-A0A533V8U7-F1
#
_entry.id   AF-A0A533V8U7-F1
#
_cell.length_a   1.000
_cell.length_b   1.000
_cell.length_c   1.000
_cell.angle_alpha   90.00
_cell.angle_beta   90.00
_cell.angle_gamma   90.00
#
_symmetry.space_group_name_H-M   'P 1'
#
loop_
_entity.id
_entity.type
_entity.pdbx_description
1 polymer ?
#
loop_
_entity_poly.entity_id
_entity_poly.type
_entity_poly.pdbx_seq_one_letter_code
_entity_poly.pdbx_strand_id
1 'polypeptide(L)'
;MALVKISGIDKKTIIWNFMEELWENYVNALENNLPNRFNFNDFFNFGGLRDGFNEKDKISVIKQYAKEKGYVKIKGSTVSITKKGLREFQKDTHEWDKL
;
A
#
# COMPACT_ATOMS: atom_id res chain seq x y z
N MET A 1 18.92 14.80 13.34
CA MET A 1 18.64 13.63 12.48
C MET A 1 18.12 14.15 11.16
N ALA A 2 18.87 14.00 10.08
CA ALA A 2 18.39 14.38 8.75
C ALA A 2 17.27 13.41 8.34
N LEU A 3 16.10 13.94 7.98
CA LEU A 3 15.08 13.18 7.25
C LEU A 3 15.75 12.66 5.98
N VAL A 4 16.01 11.36 5.92
CA VAL A 4 16.50 10.73 4.68
C VAL A 4 15.41 11.00 3.64
N LYS A 5 15.76 11.83 2.64
CA LYS A 5 14.84 12.20 1.58
C LYS A 5 14.68 10.96 0.71
N ILE A 6 13.59 10.22 0.93
CA ILE A 6 13.20 9.05 0.11
C ILE A 6 13.31 9.46 -1.35
N SER A 7 14.11 8.75 -2.14
CA SER A 7 14.27 9.06 -3.55
C SER A 7 12.99 8.70 -4.34
N GLY A 8 12.86 9.19 -5.58
CA GLY A 8 11.70 8.83 -6.41
C GLY A 8 11.55 7.32 -6.63
N ILE A 9 12.68 6.62 -6.82
CA ILE A 9 12.74 5.16 -7.01
C ILE A 9 12.30 4.43 -5.74
N ASP A 10 12.73 4.92 -4.57
CA ASP A 10 12.34 4.34 -3.28
C ASP A 10 10.84 4.53 -3.04
N LYS A 11 10.30 5.72 -3.37
CA LYS A 11 8.86 6.01 -3.26
C LYS A 11 8.05 5.07 -4.14
N LYS A 12 8.47 4.84 -5.39
CA LYS A 12 7.85 3.89 -6.30
C LYS A 12 7.84 2.48 -5.69
N THR A 13 8.99 2.02 -5.22
CA THR A 13 9.15 0.67 -4.64
C THR A 13 8.25 0.46 -3.43
N ILE A 14 8.18 1.44 -2.52
CA ILE A 14 7.30 1.41 -1.35
C ILE A 14 5.83 1.30 -1.76
N ILE A 15 5.39 2.11 -2.74
CA ILE A 15 4.01 2.09 -3.23
C ILE A 15 3.69 0.76 -3.91
N TRP A 16 4.57 0.29 -4.79
CA TRP A 16 4.37 -0.94 -5.54
C TRP A 16 4.25 -2.14 -4.60
N ASN A 17 5.21 -2.34 -3.68
CA ASN A 17 5.18 -3.43 -2.70
C ASN A 17 3.90 -3.41 -1.85
N PHE A 18 3.47 -2.22 -1.40
CA PHE A 18 2.26 -2.08 -0.61
C PHE A 18 0.99 -2.42 -1.39
N MET A 19 0.87 -1.95 -2.63
CA MET A 19 -0.33 -2.14 -3.43
C MET A 19 -0.50 -3.60 -3.87
N GLU A 20 0.58 -4.26 -4.27
CA GLU A 20 0.56 -5.69 -4.61
C GLU A 20 0.12 -6.54 -3.41
N GLU A 21 0.75 -6.34 -2.26
CA GLU A 21 0.41 -7.09 -1.05
C GLU A 21 -1.03 -6.79 -0.56
N LEU A 22 -1.49 -5.54 -0.71
CA LEU A 22 -2.89 -5.18 -0.42
C LEU A 22 -3.86 -5.93 -1.33
N TRP A 23 -3.51 -6.12 -2.60
CA TRP A 23 -4.35 -6.85 -3.54
C TRP A 23 -4.40 -8.33 -3.21
N GLU A 24 -3.24 -8.95 -2.99
CA GLU A 24 -3.13 -10.37 -2.60
C GLU A 24 -3.93 -10.64 -1.33
N ASN A 25 -3.75 -9.82 -0.30
CA ASN A 25 -4.49 -9.94 0.96
C ASN A 25 -6.01 -9.76 0.77
N TYR A 26 -6.42 -8.85 -0.12
CA TYR A 26 -7.82 -8.62 -0.43
C TYR A 26 -8.47 -9.81 -1.13
N VAL A 27 -7.82 -10.36 -2.16
CA VAL A 27 -8.32 -11.54 -2.89
C VAL A 27 -8.40 -12.73 -1.95
N ASN A 28 -7.35 -12.99 -1.18
CA ASN A 28 -7.32 -14.06 -0.20
C ASN A 28 -8.44 -13.91 0.85
N ALA A 29 -8.69 -12.70 1.35
CA ALA A 29 -9.78 -12.44 2.29
C ALA A 29 -11.16 -12.71 1.67
N LEU A 30 -11.36 -12.35 0.40
CA LEU A 30 -12.60 -12.65 -0.31
C LEU A 30 -12.81 -14.15 -0.50
N GLU A 31 -11.78 -14.88 -0.93
CA GLU A 31 -11.84 -16.33 -1.17
C GLU A 31 -12.14 -17.13 0.11
N ASN A 32 -11.65 -16.63 1.25
CA ASN A 32 -11.82 -17.28 2.56
C ASN A 32 -12.97 -16.69 3.39
N ASN A 33 -13.78 -15.79 2.83
CA ASN A 33 -14.88 -15.10 3.53
C ASN A 33 -14.42 -14.41 4.83
N LEU A 34 -13.24 -13.79 4.79
CA LEU A 34 -12.62 -13.05 5.89
C LEU A 34 -12.87 -11.53 5.74
N PRO A 35 -12.71 -10.76 6.82
CA PRO A 35 -12.78 -9.29 6.75
C PRO A 35 -11.71 -8.72 5.81
N ASN A 36 -12.11 -7.78 4.96
CA ASN A 36 -11.23 -7.07 4.01
C ASN A 36 -10.75 -5.70 4.51
N ARG A 37 -10.58 -5.59 5.83
CA ARG A 37 -9.98 -4.43 6.51
C ARG A 37 -8.70 -4.88 7.17
N PHE A 38 -7.59 -4.27 6.77
CA PHE A 38 -6.26 -4.66 7.19
C PHE A 38 -5.67 -3.60 8.11
N ASN A 39 -4.69 -3.97 8.91
CA ASN A 39 -3.80 -3.06 9.63
C ASN A 39 -2.47 -2.98 8.88
N PHE A 40 -1.76 -1.84 8.92
CA PHE A 40 -0.39 -1.74 8.36
C PHE A 40 0.56 -2.84 8.85
N ASN A 41 0.34 -3.38 10.05
CA ASN A 41 1.14 -4.47 10.61
C ASN A 41 0.84 -5.84 9.99
N ASP A 42 -0.27 -5.98 9.26
CA ASP A 42 -0.66 -7.23 8.60
C ASP A 42 0.12 -7.44 7.28
N PHE A 43 0.84 -6.42 6.82
CA PHE A 43 1.62 -6.44 5.59
C PHE A 43 3.06 -6.85 5.90
N PHE A 44 3.41 -8.09 5.55
CA PHE A 44 4.72 -8.69 5.71
C PHE A 44 5.80 -8.05 4.81
N ASN A 45 5.48 -7.78 3.54
CA ASN A 45 6.45 -7.21 2.60
C ASN A 45 6.61 -5.69 2.81
N PHE A 46 5.53 -5.01 3.19
CA PHE A 46 5.58 -3.59 3.56
C PHE A 46 6.20 -3.35 4.95
N GLY A 47 5.83 -4.16 5.95
CA GLY A 47 6.32 -4.07 7.33
C GLY A 47 7.73 -4.64 7.52
N GLY A 48 8.19 -5.48 6.59
CA GLY A 48 9.56 -5.99 6.59
C GLY A 48 10.58 -4.88 6.35
N LEU A 49 11.54 -4.73 7.27
CA LEU A 49 12.70 -3.83 7.18
C LEU A 49 13.73 -4.25 6.09
N ARG A 50 13.36 -5.14 5.16
CA ARG A 50 14.28 -5.77 4.19
C ARG A 50 14.80 -4.81 3.12
N ASP A 51 14.16 -3.67 2.99
CA ASP A 51 14.40 -2.60 2.04
C ASP A 51 15.08 -1.36 2.67
N GLY A 52 15.38 -1.40 3.98
CA GLY A 52 16.18 -0.38 4.67
C GLY A 52 15.45 0.93 5.02
N PHE A 53 14.13 1.03 4.77
CA PHE A 53 13.35 2.22 5.08
C PHE A 53 12.69 2.16 6.46
N ASN A 54 12.56 3.32 7.11
CA ASN A 54 11.82 3.45 8.36
C ASN A 54 10.31 3.27 8.10
N GLU A 55 9.65 2.46 8.94
CA GLU A 55 8.21 2.23 8.89
C GLU A 55 7.38 3.53 8.84
N LYS A 56 7.77 4.56 9.62
CA LYS A 56 7.07 5.86 9.64
C LYS A 56 7.13 6.56 8.28
N ASP A 57 8.27 6.45 7.61
CA ASP A 57 8.50 7.06 6.30
C ASP A 57 7.69 6.32 5.23
N LYS A 58 7.66 4.98 5.27
CA LYS A 58 6.80 4.16 4.41
C LYS A 58 5.32 4.52 4.58
N ILE A 59 4.83 4.56 5.82
CA ILE A 59 3.44 4.93 6.13
C ILE A 59 3.12 6.34 5.64
N SER A 60 4.06 7.29 5.75
CA SER A 60 3.89 8.65 5.25
C SER A 60 3.70 8.68 3.73
N VAL A 61 4.55 7.95 2.99
CA VAL A 61 4.44 7.78 1.54
C VAL A 61 3.09 7.20 1.14
N ILE A 62 2.65 6.13 1.80
CA ILE A 62 1.38 5.49 1.48
C ILE A 62 0.18 6.39 1.82
N LYS A 63 0.23 7.13 2.93
CA LYS A 63 -0.83 8.11 3.27
C LYS A 63 -0.93 9.22 2.23
N GLN A 64 0.21 9.73 1.76
CA GLN A 64 0.24 10.74 0.71
C GLN A 64 -0.33 10.17 -0.59
N TYR A 65 0.13 9.01 -1.03
CA TYR A 65 -0.34 8.35 -2.24
C TYR A 65 -1.85 8.04 -2.20
N ALA A 66 -2.34 7.52 -1.07
CA ALA A 66 -3.76 7.25 -0.85
C ALA A 66 -4.61 8.53 -0.93
N LYS A 67 -4.11 9.65 -0.39
CA LYS A 67 -4.78 10.96 -0.49
C LYS A 67 -4.81 11.49 -1.92
N GLU A 68 -3.72 11.33 -2.67
CA GLU A 68 -3.59 11.81 -4.05
C GLU A 68 -4.46 11.00 -5.02
N LYS A 69 -4.44 9.67 -4.91
CA LYS A 69 -5.09 8.78 -5.88
C LYS A 69 -6.49 8.35 -5.46
N GLY A 70 -6.75 8.19 -4.17
CA GLY A 70 -8.04 7.75 -3.63
C GLY A 70 -8.34 6.26 -3.83
N TYR A 71 -7.34 5.44 -4.17
CA TYR A 71 -7.50 3.98 -4.34
C TYR A 71 -7.64 3.25 -3.00
N VAL A 72 -6.96 3.77 -1.98
CA VAL A 72 -6.91 3.18 -0.64
C VAL A 72 -7.48 4.18 0.36
N LYS A 73 -8.23 3.68 1.33
CA LYS A 73 -8.74 4.45 2.46
C LYS A 73 -8.01 4.04 3.72
N ILE A 74 -7.37 5.02 4.35
CA ILE A 74 -6.60 4.85 5.58
C ILE A 74 -7.29 5.61 6.70
N LYS A 75 -7.61 4.92 7.80
CA LYS A 75 -8.16 5.49 9.04
C LYS A 75 -7.36 4.97 10.23
N GLY A 76 -6.55 5.83 10.84
CA GLY A 76 -5.59 5.38 11.85
C GLY A 76 -4.56 4.44 11.22
N SER A 77 -4.49 3.21 11.75
CA SER A 77 -3.70 2.10 11.18
C SER A 77 -4.49 1.20 10.23
N THR A 78 -5.81 1.39 10.12
CA THR A 78 -6.66 0.56 9.28
C THR A 78 -6.60 0.99 7.81
N VAL A 79 -6.45 0.00 6.94
CA VAL A 79 -6.34 0.08 5.48
C VAL A 79 -7.51 -0.68 4.85
N SER A 80 -8.11 -0.10 3.83
CA SER A 80 -9.15 -0.76 3.01
C SER A 80 -9.14 -0.24 1.59
N ILE A 81 -9.50 -1.07 0.62
CA ILE A 81 -9.62 -0.67 -0.79
C ILE A 81 -10.93 0.10 -1.00
N THR A 82 -10.89 1.22 -1.71
CA THR A 82 -12.10 1.97 -2.08
C THR A 82 -12.77 1.37 -3.31
N LYS A 83 -14.02 1.75 -3.61
CA LYS A 83 -14.66 1.38 -4.88
C LYS A 83 -13.83 1.81 -6.11
N LYS A 84 -13.14 2.95 -6.03
CA LYS A 84 -12.24 3.42 -7.08
C LYS A 84 -10.99 2.53 -7.16
N GLY A 85 -10.40 2.18 -6.01
CA GLY A 85 -9.27 1.27 -5.93
C GLY A 85 -9.59 -0.09 -6.53
N LEU A 86 -10.75 -0.68 -6.22
CA LEU A 86 -11.15 -1.98 -6.77
C LEU A 86 -11.16 -1.98 -8.29
N ARG A 87 -11.68 -0.92 -8.92
CA ARG A 87 -11.65 -0.77 -10.38
C ARG A 87 -10.24 -0.64 -10.94
N GLU A 88 -9.30 -0.10 -10.17
CA GLU A 88 -7.90 0.01 -10.57
C GLU A 88 -7.21 -1.36 -10.47
N PHE A 89 -7.37 -2.07 -9.34
CA PHE A 89 -6.79 -3.40 -9.10
C PHE A 89 -7.25 -4.46 -10.11
N GLN A 90 -8.48 -4.32 -10.63
CA GLN A 90 -9.04 -5.24 -11.62
C GLN A 90 -8.49 -5.05 -13.05
N LYS A 91 -7.62 -4.07 -13.29
CA LYS A 91 -6.99 -3.87 -14.61
C LYS A 91 -5.81 -4.81 -14.79
N ASP A 92 -5.50 -5.15 -16.03
CA ASP A 92 -4.31 -5.93 -16.40
C ASP A 92 -3.00 -5.16 -16.16
N THR A 93 -3.06 -3.82 -16.18
CA THR A 93 -1.94 -2.95 -15.81
C THR A 93 -2.43 -1.86 -14.87
N HIS A 94 -1.71 -1.69 -13.77
CA HIS A 94 -2.07 -0.74 -12.73
C HIS A 94 -1.36 0.60 -12.92
N GLU A 95 -1.90 1.65 -12.32
CA GLU A 95 -1.26 2.96 -12.36
C GLU A 95 0.12 2.95 -11.68
N TRP A 96 0.29 2.15 -10.63
CA TRP A 96 1.56 2.07 -9.88
C TRP A 96 2.68 1.32 -10.60
N ASP A 97 2.38 0.52 -11.62
CA ASP A 97 3.40 -0.11 -12.46
C ASP A 97 4.20 0.92 -13.28
N LYS A 98 3.52 2.02 -13.62
CA LYS A 98 4.03 3.10 -14.50
C LYS A 98 4.71 4.24 -13.75
N LEU A 99 4.71 4.20 -12.40
CA LEU A 99 5.34 5.22 -11.55
C LEU A 99 6.85 5.33 -11.73
#